data_AF-A0A950JJX8-F1
#
_entry.id   AF-A0A950JJX8-F1
#
_cell.length_a   1.000
_cell.length_b   1.000
_cell.length_c   1.000
_cell.angle_alpha   90.00
_cell.angle_beta   90.00
_cell.angle_gamma   90.00
#
_symmetry.space_group_name_H-M   'P 1'
#
loop_
_entity.id
_entity.type
_entity.pdbx_description
1 polymer ?
#
loop_
_entity_poly.entity_id
_entity_poly.type
_entity_poly.pdbx_seq_one_letter_code
_entity_poly.pdbx_strand_id
1 'polypeptide(L)'
;GLTGHVDDDNPLWAAADVDGRIRRLGGDPGAYVTAGVYWLPANRVAARTTGFERLRDYLKWLVEQGRPVYGVALPIVFDIDRAHDVEAAEQAGFSRSPENAGA
;
A
#
# COMPACT_ATOMS: atom_id res chain seq x y z
N GLY A 1 -1.86 4.54 1.03
CA GLY A 1 -2.86 4.34 -0.03
C GLY A 1 -3.38 2.93 0.05
N LEU A 2 -4.63 2.74 -0.36
CA LEU A 2 -5.26 1.44 -0.59
C LEU A 2 -5.62 1.33 -2.07
N THR A 3 -5.58 0.13 -2.63
CA THR A 3 -6.00 -0.14 -4.01
C THR A 3 -6.83 -1.42 -4.04
N GLY A 4 -7.83 -1.47 -4.93
CA GLY A 4 -8.58 -2.70 -5.23
C GLY A 4 -7.93 -3.53 -6.34
N HIS A 5 -6.95 -2.96 -7.05
CA HIS A 5 -6.12 -3.69 -8.00
C HIS A 5 -5.06 -4.49 -7.24
N VAL A 6 -5.06 -5.81 -7.40
CA VAL A 6 -4.16 -6.72 -6.68
C VAL A 6 -3.26 -7.39 -7.70
N ASP A 7 -2.00 -6.95 -7.72
CA ASP A 7 -0.94 -7.45 -8.58
C ASP A 7 0.38 -7.50 -7.79
N ASP A 8 0.33 -8.18 -6.63
CA ASP A 8 1.47 -8.39 -5.72
C ASP A 8 1.42 -9.86 -5.28
N ASP A 9 2.56 -10.55 -5.34
CA ASP A 9 2.71 -11.95 -4.91
C ASP A 9 2.48 -12.13 -3.39
N ASN A 10 2.63 -11.06 -2.61
CA ASN A 10 2.48 -11.05 -1.15
C ASN A 10 1.69 -9.80 -0.69
N PRO A 11 0.40 -9.71 -1.06
CA PRO A 11 -0.42 -8.54 -0.82
C PRO A 11 -0.69 -8.36 0.67
N LEU A 12 -0.62 -7.12 1.14
CA LEU A 12 -1.05 -6.77 2.48
C LEU A 12 -2.50 -6.29 2.45
N TRP A 13 -3.43 -7.22 2.67
CA TRP A 13 -4.86 -6.93 2.77
C TRP A 13 -5.20 -5.93 3.88
N ALA A 14 -6.19 -5.08 3.65
CA ALA A 14 -6.63 -4.07 4.59
C ALA A 14 -8.15 -4.11 4.76
N ALA A 15 -8.60 -4.14 6.00
CA ALA A 15 -10.01 -3.93 6.35
C ALA A 15 -10.15 -2.54 6.97
N ALA A 16 -10.91 -1.67 6.30
CA ALA A 16 -11.24 -0.33 6.79
C ALA A 16 -12.72 -0.25 7.18
N ASP A 17 -13.04 0.60 8.14
CA ASP A 17 -14.43 0.99 8.39
C ASP A 17 -14.89 2.11 7.44
N VAL A 18 -16.12 2.59 7.65
CA VAL A 18 -16.75 3.62 6.82
C VAL A 18 -16.02 4.96 6.82
N ASP A 19 -15.24 5.25 7.87
CA ASP A 19 -14.45 6.48 8.00
C ASP A 19 -13.04 6.31 7.39
N GLY A 20 -12.76 5.16 6.77
CA GLY A 20 -11.45 4.81 6.24
C GLY A 20 -10.43 4.43 7.31
N ARG A 21 -10.84 4.25 8.58
CA ARG A 21 -9.93 3.80 9.62
C ARG A 21 -9.64 2.32 9.43
N ILE A 22 -8.37 1.97 9.33
CA ILE A 22 -7.92 0.60 9.21
C ILE A 22 -8.13 -0.11 10.55
N ARG A 23 -8.90 -1.19 10.52
CA ARG A 23 -9.20 -2.07 11.66
C ARG A 23 -8.37 -3.34 11.65
N ARG A 24 -7.87 -3.75 10.49
CA ARG A 24 -6.98 -4.91 10.34
C ARG A 24 -6.08 -4.76 9.13
N LEU A 25 -4.83 -5.21 9.27
CA LEU A 25 -3.88 -5.40 8.17
C LEU A 25 -3.43 -6.87 8.13
N GLY A 26 -3.45 -7.48 6.95
CA GLY A 26 -3.28 -8.91 6.74
C GLY A 26 -4.52 -9.75 7.06
N GLY A 27 -4.34 -11.07 7.03
CA GLY A 27 -5.42 -12.04 7.16
C GLY A 27 -6.07 -12.36 5.82
N ASP A 28 -7.35 -12.69 5.85
CA ASP A 28 -8.10 -13.13 4.66
C ASP A 28 -8.22 -12.02 3.60
N PRO A 29 -8.30 -12.41 2.31
CA PRO A 29 -8.57 -11.49 1.21
C PRO A 29 -9.82 -10.63 1.43
N GLY A 30 -9.78 -9.41 0.88
CA GLY A 30 -10.84 -8.43 1.03
C GLY A 30 -10.97 -7.52 -0.19
N ALA A 31 -11.50 -6.32 0.00
CA ALA A 31 -11.69 -5.36 -1.08
C ALA A 31 -10.43 -4.55 -1.42
N TYR A 32 -9.48 -4.43 -0.47
CA TYR A 32 -8.35 -3.53 -0.59
C TYR A 32 -7.04 -4.14 -0.09
N VAL A 33 -5.95 -3.84 -0.79
CA VAL A 33 -4.56 -4.07 -0.35
C VAL A 33 -3.84 -2.73 -0.17
N THR A 34 -2.75 -2.71 0.60
CA THR A 34 -1.92 -1.51 0.69
C THR A 34 -1.21 -1.25 -0.64
N ALA A 35 -1.28 -0.02 -1.12
CA ALA A 35 -0.71 0.38 -2.40
C ALA A 35 0.77 0.85 -2.33
N GLY A 36 1.54 0.42 -1.34
CA GLY A 36 2.96 0.81 -1.19
C GLY A 36 3.25 2.28 -0.85
N VAL A 37 2.27 3.18 -0.93
CA VAL A 37 2.45 4.62 -0.65
C VAL A 37 1.98 4.98 0.75
N TYR A 38 2.85 5.63 1.53
CA TYR A 38 2.58 5.96 2.93
C TYR A 38 2.88 7.43 3.22
N TRP A 39 2.01 8.04 4.01
CA TRP A 39 2.28 9.31 4.66
C TRP A 39 2.45 9.06 6.15
N LEU A 40 3.58 9.48 6.72
CA LEU A 40 3.89 9.33 8.14
C LEU A 40 4.08 10.72 8.75
N PRO A 41 3.43 11.04 9.87
CA PRO A 41 3.64 12.30 10.55
C PRO A 41 5.06 12.36 11.14
N ALA A 42 5.60 13.58 11.27
CA ALA A 42 6.95 13.77 11.82
C ALA A 42 7.09 13.19 13.24
N ASN A 43 6.05 13.32 14.07
CA ASN A 43 5.95 12.80 15.43
C ASN A 43 5.39 11.37 15.49
N ARG A 44 5.80 10.50 14.56
CA ARG A 44 5.37 9.09 14.54
C ARG A 44 5.78 8.36 15.82
N VAL A 45 4.98 7.35 16.18
CA VAL A 45 5.27 6.47 17.31
C VAL A 45 6.52 5.67 16.99
N ALA A 46 7.53 5.78 17.85
CA ALA A 46 8.71 4.94 17.77
C ALA A 46 8.31 3.47 17.97
N ALA A 47 8.89 2.60 17.15
CA ALA A 47 8.77 1.16 17.29
C ALA A 47 9.39 0.67 18.61
N ARG A 48 9.19 -0.63 18.90
CA ARG A 48 9.88 -1.36 19.99
C ARG A 48 11.39 -1.10 19.95
N THR A 49 12.08 -1.36 21.07
CA THR A 49 13.54 -1.20 21.22
C THR A 49 14.37 -1.92 20.14
N THR A 50 13.83 -2.97 19.52
CA THR A 50 14.50 -3.76 18.47
C THR A 50 14.10 -3.40 17.04
N GLY A 51 13.22 -2.41 16.83
CA GLY A 51 12.75 -2.03 15.48
C GLY A 51 11.89 -3.11 14.79
N PHE A 52 11.55 -2.85 13.52
CA PHE A 52 10.85 -3.78 12.63
C PHE A 52 11.68 -3.98 11.36
N GLU A 53 11.74 -5.21 10.83
CA GLU A 53 12.47 -5.51 9.59
C GLU A 53 11.76 -4.98 8.34
N ARG A 54 10.42 -4.96 8.35
CA ARG A 54 9.61 -4.53 7.22
C ARG A 54 8.57 -3.50 7.66
N LEU A 55 8.31 -2.53 6.79
CA LEU A 55 7.29 -1.50 7.05
C LEU A 55 5.90 -2.11 7.28
N ARG A 56 5.56 -3.19 6.57
CA ARG A 56 4.29 -3.92 6.76
C ARG A 56 4.07 -4.39 8.21
N ASP A 57 5.15 -4.75 8.91
CA ASP A 57 5.05 -5.25 10.29
C ASP A 57 4.88 -4.09 11.28
N TYR A 58 5.52 -2.95 11.02
CA TYR A 58 5.26 -1.71 11.76
C TYR A 58 3.79 -1.25 11.61
N LEU A 59 3.25 -1.30 10.39
CA LEU A 59 1.87 -0.89 10.12
C LEU A 59 0.86 -1.81 10.81
N LYS A 60 1.08 -3.14 10.73
CA LYS A 60 0.26 -4.13 11.47
C LYS A 60 0.29 -3.84 12.97
N TRP A 61 1.48 -3.64 13.52
CA TRP A 61 1.65 -3.32 14.93
C TRP A 61 0.90 -2.04 15.33
N LEU A 62 0.94 -0.97 14.52
CA LEU A 62 0.16 0.24 14.81
C LEU A 62 -1.34 -0.07 14.94
N VAL A 63 -1.89 -0.84 14.01
CA VAL A 63 -3.31 -1.23 14.04
C VAL A 63 -3.63 -2.10 15.25
N GLU A 64 -2.79 -3.09 15.56
CA GLU A 64 -2.93 -3.97 16.73
C GLU A 64 -2.86 -3.21 18.06
N GLN A 65 -2.03 -2.17 18.16
CA GLN A 65 -1.97 -1.29 19.32
C GLN A 65 -3.12 -0.27 19.36
N GLY A 66 -4.08 -0.35 18.45
CA GLY A 66 -5.19 0.60 18.35
C GLY A 66 -4.78 2.01 17.93
N ARG A 67 -3.57 2.20 17.41
CA ARG A 67 -3.11 3.50 16.90
C ARG A 67 -3.90 3.86 15.65
N PRO A 68 -4.19 5.16 15.42
CA PRO A 68 -4.91 5.56 14.22
C PRO A 68 -4.07 5.32 12.96
N VAL A 69 -4.62 4.53 12.04
CA VAL A 69 -4.12 4.31 10.69
C VAL A 69 -5.31 4.45 9.75
N TYR A 70 -5.16 5.22 8.68
CA TYR A 70 -6.25 5.51 7.75
C TYR A 70 -5.85 5.12 6.32
N GLY A 71 -6.79 4.53 5.61
CA GLY A 71 -6.68 4.21 4.20
C GLY A 71 -7.25 5.32 3.34
N VAL A 72 -6.50 5.71 2.32
CA VAL A 72 -7.02 6.54 1.21
C VAL A 72 -7.07 5.63 -0.01
N ALA A 73 -8.27 5.40 -0.53
CA ALA A 73 -8.46 4.61 -1.74
C ALA A 73 -7.89 5.35 -2.95
N LEU A 74 -7.02 4.68 -3.68
CA LEU A 74 -6.43 5.12 -4.94
C LEU A 74 -7.10 4.31 -6.06
N PRO A 75 -7.50 4.94 -7.18
CA PRO A 75 -8.27 4.26 -8.23
C PRO A 75 -7.57 3.00 -8.78
N ILE A 76 -6.27 3.12 -9.08
CA ILE A 76 -5.42 2.01 -9.53
C ILE A 76 -3.96 2.38 -9.23
N VAL A 77 -3.17 1.38 -8.84
CA VAL A 77 -1.75 1.50 -8.55
C VAL A 77 -1.07 0.27 -9.10
N PHE A 78 0.01 0.47 -9.86
CA PHE A 78 0.88 -0.59 -10.36
C PHE A 78 2.20 -0.53 -9.60
N ASP A 79 2.64 -1.66 -9.07
CA ASP A 79 4.02 -1.83 -8.62
C ASP A 79 4.82 -2.30 -9.84
N ILE A 80 5.88 -1.56 -10.20
CA ILE A 80 6.64 -1.85 -11.42
C ILE A 80 7.97 -2.49 -10.99
N ASP A 81 8.01 -3.81 -10.97
CA ASP A 81 9.19 -4.60 -10.64
C ASP A 81 9.68 -5.47 -11.82
N ARG A 82 8.81 -5.72 -12.80
CA ARG A 82 9.01 -6.55 -14.00
C ARG A 82 8.51 -5.81 -15.25
N ALA A 83 8.95 -6.28 -16.41
CA ALA A 83 8.58 -5.68 -17.70
C ALA A 83 7.07 -5.77 -17.99
N HIS A 84 6.40 -6.84 -17.55
CA HIS A 84 4.98 -7.05 -17.82
C HIS A 84 4.07 -6.09 -17.04
N ASP A 85 4.51 -5.56 -15.90
CA ASP A 85 3.74 -4.58 -15.13
C ASP A 85 3.57 -3.28 -15.91
N VAL A 86 4.58 -2.92 -16.72
CA VAL A 86 4.49 -1.75 -17.59
C VAL A 86 3.52 -1.98 -18.73
N GLU A 87 3.51 -3.18 -19.31
CA GLU A 87 2.51 -3.56 -20.32
C GLU A 87 1.09 -3.52 -19.73
N ALA A 88 0.90 -4.01 -18.50
CA ALA A 88 -0.37 -3.95 -17.80
C ALA A 88 -0.83 -2.51 -17.52
N ALA A 89 0.09 -1.63 -17.10
CA ALA A 89 -0.19 -0.21 -16.92
C ALA A 89 -0.58 0.47 -18.25
N GLU A 90 0.15 0.21 -19.33
CA GLU A 90 -0.14 0.75 -20.66
C GLU A 90 -1.49 0.27 -21.20
N GLN A 91 -1.84 -1.01 -20.99
CA GLN A 91 -3.16 -1.56 -21.33
C GLN A 91 -4.30 -0.91 -20.51
N ALA A 92 -4.01 -0.51 -19.27
CA ALA A 92 -4.94 0.25 -18.42
C ALA A 92 -5.00 1.76 -18.77
N GLY A 93 -4.28 2.21 -19.81
CA GLY A 93 -4.31 3.58 -20.31
C GLY A 93 -3.25 4.51 -19.74
N PHE A 94 -2.26 3.98 -19.00
CA PHE A 94 -1.12 4.75 -18.51
C PHE A 94 0.00 4.77 -19.55
N SER A 95 0.14 5.86 -20.30
CA SER A 95 1.25 6.03 -21.23
C SER A 95 2.46 6.67 -20.56
N ARG A 96 3.67 6.22 -20.89
CA ARG A 96 4.91 6.91 -20.53
C ARG A 96 4.96 8.28 -21.21
N SER A 97 5.27 9.35 -20.49
CA SER A 97 5.55 10.63 -21.12
C SER A 97 6.81 10.53 -21.99
N PRO A 98 6.81 11.04 -23.23
CA PRO A 98 7.95 10.93 -24.16
C PRO A 98 9.22 11.62 -23.65
N GLU A 99 9.10 12.56 -22.71
CA GLU A 99 10.21 13.25 -22.04
C GLU A 99 11.00 12.38 -21.04
N ASN A 100 10.52 11.17 -20.73
CA ASN A 100 11.22 10.19 -19.87
C ASN A 100 11.69 8.93 -20.63
N ALA A 101 11.64 8.94 -21.97
CA ALA A 101 11.97 7.78 -22.81
C ALA A 101 13.44 7.70 -23.25
N GLY A 102 14.33 8.53 -22.70
CA GLY A 102 15.74 8.57 -23.13
C GLY A 102 16.73 8.98 -22.06
N ALA A 103 17.42 7.98 -21.51
CA ALA A 103 18.84 7.98 -21.13
C ALA A 103 19.35 6.54 -21.12
#